data_AF-L7MAA5-F1
#
_entry.id   AF-L7MAA5-F1
#
_cell.length_a   1.000
_cell.length_b   1.000
_cell.length_c   1.000
_cell.angle_alpha   90.00
_cell.angle_beta   90.00
_cell.angle_gamma   90.00
#
_symmetry.space_group_name_H-M   'P 1'
#
loop_
_entity.id
_entity.type
_entity.pdbx_description
1 polymer ?
#
loop_
_entity_poly.entity_id
_entity_poly.type
_entity_poly.pdbx_seq_one_letter_code
_entity_poly.pdbx_strand_id
1 'polypeptide(L)'
;MQKEVFVLLPLLFAPAIGGGEQYKRKELKGCDSKYHGDPTDPSPCRWRKCQTPCMHVRYDWFYSPFYRMCLLSDETYCGVADNRYTSCKVCMDICNASICAEHITTTPPPFDDAFDV
;
A
#
# COMPACT_ATOMS: atom_id res chain seq x y z
N MET A 1 -59.26 37.58 20.14
CA MET A 1 -57.80 37.70 19.93
C MET A 1 -57.17 36.38 20.32
N GLN A 2 -56.96 35.48 19.37
CA GLN A 2 -56.18 34.24 19.57
C GLN A 2 -54.79 34.47 19.00
N LYS A 3 -53.77 34.25 19.82
CA LYS A 3 -52.35 34.30 19.42
C LYS A 3 -51.92 32.88 19.08
N GLU A 4 -51.94 32.57 17.79
CA GLU A 4 -51.23 31.42 17.22
C GLU A 4 -49.73 31.76 17.25
N VAL A 5 -48.97 31.14 18.16
CA VAL A 5 -47.51 31.20 18.13
C VAL A 5 -47.03 29.76 17.96
N PHE A 6 -47.01 29.31 16.71
CA PHE A 6 -46.36 28.07 16.31
C PHE A 6 -44.85 28.35 16.25
N VAL A 7 -44.14 28.09 17.35
CA VAL A 7 -42.67 28.10 17.38
C VAL A 7 -42.20 26.82 16.70
N LEU A 8 -41.90 26.90 15.41
CA LEU A 8 -41.24 25.83 14.66
C LEU A 8 -39.83 25.64 15.21
N LEU A 9 -39.61 24.49 15.85
CA LEU A 9 -38.29 23.93 16.18
C LEU A 9 -37.45 23.78 14.90
N PRO A 10 -36.29 24.43 14.74
CA PRO A 10 -35.32 23.99 13.75
C PRO A 10 -34.57 22.77 14.33
N LEU A 11 -35.08 21.58 14.02
CA LEU A 11 -34.36 20.33 14.15
C LEU A 11 -33.14 20.34 13.21
N LEU A 12 -31.96 20.34 13.82
CA LEU A 12 -30.84 19.46 13.50
C LEU A 12 -30.53 19.23 12.01
N PHE A 13 -29.77 20.14 11.41
CA PHE A 13 -28.85 19.76 10.33
C PHE A 13 -27.43 20.07 10.78
N ALA A 14 -26.94 19.31 11.76
CA ALA A 14 -25.51 19.10 11.83
C ALA A 14 -25.16 18.26 10.60
N PRO A 15 -24.32 18.73 9.66
CA PRO A 15 -23.78 17.84 8.66
C PRO A 15 -23.06 16.75 9.45
N ALA A 16 -23.59 15.53 9.39
CA ALA A 16 -22.81 14.36 9.73
C ALA A 16 -21.68 14.33 8.71
N ILE A 17 -20.58 15.01 9.02
CA ILE A 17 -19.30 14.81 8.37
C ILE A 17 -18.98 13.36 8.71
N GLY A 18 -19.39 12.45 7.84
CA GLY A 18 -19.04 11.05 7.90
C GLY A 18 -17.52 11.00 7.93
N GLY A 19 -16.96 10.81 9.12
CA GLY A 19 -15.55 10.53 9.32
C GLY A 19 -15.26 9.14 8.79
N GLY A 20 -15.39 8.95 7.47
CA GLY A 20 -14.82 7.81 6.79
C GLY A 20 -13.34 7.80 7.10
N GLU A 21 -12.86 6.66 7.60
CA GLU A 21 -11.45 6.48 7.95
C GLU A 21 -10.60 6.90 6.75
N GLN A 22 -9.86 8.02 6.89
CA GLN A 22 -9.00 8.50 5.82
C GLN A 22 -8.05 7.38 5.43
N TYR A 23 -8.01 7.06 4.14
CA TYR A 23 -7.15 6.02 3.58
C TYR A 23 -5.69 6.31 3.90
N LYS A 24 -5.17 5.66 4.95
CA LYS A 24 -3.75 5.74 5.27
C LYS A 24 -3.03 4.68 4.47
N ARG A 25 -2.11 5.13 3.61
CA ARG A 25 -1.12 4.25 2.99
C ARG A 25 -0.42 3.48 4.11
N LYS A 26 -0.50 2.15 4.06
CA LYS A 26 0.20 1.31 5.04
C LYS A 26 1.69 1.45 4.77
N GLU A 27 2.44 1.80 5.81
CA GLU A 27 3.89 1.79 5.77
C GLU A 27 4.37 0.35 5.52
N LEU A 28 5.20 0.17 4.50
CA LEU A 28 5.69 -1.16 4.15
C LEU A 28 6.64 -1.65 5.25
N LYS A 29 6.28 -2.75 5.92
CA LYS A 29 7.14 -3.36 6.93
C LYS A 29 8.30 -4.11 6.28
N GLY A 30 9.41 -4.20 7.01
CA GLY A 30 10.56 -4.99 6.57
C GLY A 30 11.46 -4.28 5.56
N CYS A 31 11.33 -2.97 5.38
CA CYS A 31 12.36 -2.12 4.80
C CYS A 31 13.25 -1.60 5.94
N ASP A 32 14.25 -2.39 6.32
CA ASP A 32 15.21 -2.02 7.37
C ASP A 32 16.62 -2.04 6.79
N SER A 33 17.22 -0.86 6.66
CA SER A 33 18.56 -0.70 6.12
C SER A 33 19.66 -1.33 6.98
N LYS A 34 19.37 -1.62 8.25
CA LYS A 34 20.26 -2.30 9.19
C LYS A 34 20.09 -3.81 9.19
N TYR A 35 19.03 -4.34 8.60
CA TYR A 35 18.78 -5.79 8.56
C TYR A 35 19.34 -6.40 7.28
N HIS A 36 20.40 -7.20 7.43
CA HIS A 36 21.13 -7.81 6.32
C HIS A 36 20.56 -9.15 5.84
N GLY A 37 19.55 -9.70 6.52
CA GLY A 37 19.09 -11.06 6.26
C GLY A 37 19.88 -12.11 7.03
N ASP A 38 19.60 -13.37 6.71
CA ASP A 38 20.42 -14.49 7.18
C ASP A 38 21.80 -14.41 6.50
N PRO A 39 22.90 -14.30 7.26
CA PRO A 39 24.24 -14.23 6.67
C PRO A 39 24.64 -15.52 5.93
N THR A 40 23.99 -16.65 6.23
CA THR A 40 24.25 -17.95 5.59
C THR A 40 23.51 -18.12 4.27
N ASP A 41 22.48 -17.31 4.01
CA ASP A 41 21.79 -17.26 2.73
C ASP A 41 22.63 -16.43 1.74
N PRO A 42 23.25 -17.01 0.70
CA PRO A 42 24.02 -16.23 -0.27
C PRO A 42 23.12 -15.50 -1.27
N SER A 43 21.80 -15.73 -1.23
CA SER A 43 20.89 -15.20 -2.23
C SER A 43 20.74 -13.68 -2.14
N PRO A 44 20.45 -13.01 -3.27
CA PRO A 44 20.03 -11.61 -3.28
C PRO A 44 18.74 -11.36 -2.47
N CYS A 45 17.97 -12.41 -2.17
CA CYS A 45 16.66 -12.33 -1.54
C CYS A 45 16.74 -12.12 -0.03
N ARG A 46 17.91 -12.31 0.60
CA ARG A 46 18.08 -12.09 2.04
C ARG A 46 17.88 -10.62 2.45
N TRP A 47 18.10 -9.70 1.53
CA TRP A 47 18.18 -8.28 1.81
C TRP A 47 16.80 -7.69 2.11
N ARG A 48 16.59 -7.25 3.36
CA ARG A 48 15.44 -6.40 3.76
C ARG A 48 15.68 -4.91 3.49
N LYS A 49 16.73 -4.59 2.74
CA LYS A 49 17.09 -3.22 2.44
C LYS A 49 16.24 -2.74 1.27
N CYS A 50 15.39 -1.77 1.56
CA CYS A 50 14.73 -0.97 0.54
C CYS A 50 15.39 0.40 0.51
N GLN A 51 15.30 1.07 -0.64
CA GLN A 51 15.64 2.47 -0.78
C GLN A 51 14.37 3.31 -0.67
N THR A 52 14.52 4.47 -0.03
CA THR A 52 13.51 5.51 0.07
C THR A 52 14.26 6.85 0.04
N PRO A 53 13.92 7.83 -0.83
CA PRO A 53 12.97 7.78 -1.94
C PRO A 53 13.54 7.06 -3.17
N CYS A 54 12.64 6.60 -4.04
CA CYS A 54 12.99 5.86 -5.25
C CYS A 54 13.00 6.77 -6.47
N MET A 55 14.14 7.43 -6.70
CA MET A 55 14.28 8.30 -7.86
C MET A 55 14.34 7.46 -9.15
N HIS A 56 13.33 7.62 -10.02
CA HIS A 56 13.25 7.03 -11.37
C HIS A 56 13.05 5.51 -11.46
N VAL A 57 12.82 4.80 -10.35
CA VAL A 57 12.60 3.34 -10.35
C VAL A 57 11.09 3.05 -10.33
N ARG A 58 10.41 3.17 -11.47
CA ARG A 58 8.93 3.05 -11.51
C ARG A 58 8.36 1.68 -11.89
N TYR A 59 9.18 0.71 -12.29
CA TYR A 59 8.68 -0.54 -12.87
C TYR A 59 9.50 -1.80 -12.55
N ASP A 60 10.45 -1.71 -11.62
CA ASP A 60 11.24 -2.86 -11.20
C ASP A 60 10.58 -3.58 -10.04
N TRP A 61 10.88 -4.86 -9.87
CA TRP A 61 10.37 -5.72 -8.81
C TRP A 61 11.43 -5.95 -7.74
N PHE A 62 11.03 -6.15 -6.49
CA PHE A 62 11.93 -6.52 -5.40
C PHE A 62 11.28 -7.55 -4.49
N TYR A 63 12.07 -8.41 -3.89
CA TYR A 63 11.54 -9.40 -2.94
C TYR A 63 11.45 -8.80 -1.55
N SER A 64 10.32 -8.98 -0.87
CA SER A 64 10.18 -8.65 0.54
C SER A 64 10.22 -9.91 1.39
N PRO A 65 11.30 -10.14 2.17
CA PRO A 65 11.41 -11.30 3.06
C PRO A 65 10.36 -11.30 4.17
N PHE A 66 9.90 -10.11 4.57
CA PHE A 66 8.90 -9.96 5.62
C PHE A 66 7.54 -10.52 5.18
N TYR A 67 7.14 -10.21 3.94
CA TYR A 67 5.88 -10.66 3.37
C TYR A 67 6.00 -11.95 2.54
N ARG A 68 7.23 -12.41 2.27
CA ARG A 68 7.56 -13.56 1.41
C ARG A 68 6.93 -13.46 0.02
N MET A 69 6.94 -12.25 -0.55
CA MET A 69 6.37 -11.95 -1.86
C MET A 69 7.23 -10.96 -2.64
N CYS A 70 7.04 -10.94 -3.96
CA CYS A 70 7.64 -9.95 -4.85
C CYS A 70 6.74 -8.73 -4.97
N LEU A 71 7.29 -7.55 -4.77
CA LEU A 71 6.57 -6.28 -4.80
C LEU A 71 7.05 -5.45 -5.98
N LEU A 72 6.12 -4.79 -6.67
CA LEU A 72 6.49 -3.76 -7.64
C LEU A 72 7.00 -2.52 -6.88
N SER A 73 8.09 -1.95 -7.38
CA SER A 73 8.65 -0.72 -6.83
C SER A 73 7.71 0.44 -7.09
N ASP A 74 7.59 1.34 -6.11
CA ASP A 74 6.88 2.60 -6.23
C ASP A 74 7.80 3.77 -5.89
N GLU A 75 7.28 5.01 -5.92
CA GLU A 75 8.07 6.21 -5.63
C GLU A 75 8.66 6.24 -4.21
N THR A 76 8.10 5.45 -3.31
CA THR A 76 8.44 5.41 -1.88
C THR A 76 9.32 4.23 -1.55
N TYR A 77 9.02 3.04 -2.07
CA TYR A 77 9.73 1.80 -1.78
C TYR A 77 10.22 1.11 -3.05
N CYS A 78 11.52 0.84 -3.09
CA CYS A 78 12.17 0.09 -4.15
C CYS A 78 13.26 -0.78 -3.56
N GLY A 79 13.54 -1.90 -4.21
CA GLY A 79 14.66 -2.77 -3.84
C GLY A 79 16.01 -2.08 -4.04
N VAL A 80 17.00 -2.50 -3.25
CA VAL A 80 18.41 -2.21 -3.57
C VAL A 80 18.85 -2.95 -4.83
N ALA A 81 19.94 -2.51 -5.46
CA ALA A 81 20.46 -3.10 -6.70
C ALA A 81 20.54 -4.64 -6.67
N ASP A 82 20.98 -5.21 -5.54
CA ASP A 82 21.11 -6.65 -5.39
C ASP A 82 19.76 -7.37 -5.24
N ASN A 83 18.70 -6.69 -4.81
CA ASN A 83 17.35 -7.26 -4.63
C ASN A 83 16.36 -6.55 -5.57
N ARG A 84 16.77 -6.38 -6.83
CA ARG A 84 15.96 -5.74 -7.87
C ARG A 84 15.90 -6.63 -9.11
N TYR A 85 14.70 -6.76 -9.67
CA TYR A 85 14.39 -7.67 -10.76
C TYR A 85 13.57 -6.95 -11.83
N THR A 86 13.77 -7.34 -13.08
CA THR A 86 13.06 -6.73 -14.22
C THR A 86 11.61 -7.20 -14.37
N SER A 87 11.23 -8.31 -13.70
CA SER A 87 9.87 -8.82 -13.73
C SER A 87 9.53 -9.62 -12.47
N CYS A 88 8.22 -9.69 -12.18
CA CYS A 88 7.66 -10.54 -11.13
C CYS A 88 8.13 -11.99 -11.25
N LYS A 89 8.10 -12.56 -12.47
CA LYS A 89 8.53 -13.95 -12.70
C LYS A 89 9.97 -14.19 -12.30
N VAL A 90 10.89 -13.31 -12.72
CA VAL A 90 12.31 -13.40 -12.37
C VAL A 90 12.50 -13.32 -10.86
N CYS A 91 11.77 -12.42 -10.19
CA CYS A 91 11.80 -12.32 -8.73
C CYS A 91 11.31 -13.60 -8.04
N MET A 92 10.19 -14.17 -8.48
CA MET A 92 9.64 -15.40 -7.91
C MET A 92 10.56 -16.60 -8.11
N ASP A 93 11.13 -16.75 -9.31
CA ASP A 93 12.02 -17.86 -9.66
C ASP A 93 13.31 -17.82 -8.81
N ILE A 94 13.90 -16.63 -8.63
CA ILE A 94 15.14 -16.46 -7.86
C ILE A 94 14.90 -16.56 -6.35
N CYS A 95 13.82 -15.96 -5.85
CA CYS A 95 13.54 -15.88 -4.42
C CYS A 95 12.61 -16.96 -3.87
N ASN A 96 12.20 -17.90 -4.72
CA ASN A 96 11.22 -18.94 -4.38
C ASN A 96 9.94 -18.35 -3.76
N ALA A 97 9.49 -17.22 -4.31
CA ALA A 97 8.25 -16.57 -3.89
C ALA A 97 7.08 -17.16 -4.66
N SER A 98 5.91 -17.26 -4.02
CA SER A 98 4.71 -17.83 -4.66
C SER A 98 3.77 -16.77 -5.24
N ILE A 99 3.91 -15.51 -4.83
CA ILE A 99 3.01 -14.43 -5.20
C ILE A 99 3.77 -13.13 -5.47
N CYS A 100 3.13 -12.30 -6.29
CA CYS A 100 3.52 -10.93 -6.59
C CYS A 100 2.40 -9.96 -6.25
N ALA A 101 2.75 -8.74 -5.84
CA ALA A 101 1.79 -7.65 -5.65
C ALA A 101 2.30 -6.37 -6.33
N GLU A 102 1.49 -5.83 -7.23
CA GLU A 102 1.78 -4.56 -7.92
C GLU A 102 1.47 -3.34 -7.04
N HIS A 103 0.44 -3.46 -6.20
CA HIS A 103 0.03 -2.40 -5.30
C HIS A 103 0.07 -2.89 -3.86
N ILE A 104 0.83 -2.17 -3.04
CA ILE A 104 0.95 -2.40 -1.59
C ILE A 104 -0.22 -1.74 -0.85
N THR A 105 -0.92 -0.83 -1.52
CA THR A 105 -2.17 -0.23 -1.10
C THR A 105 -3.36 -1.06 -1.56
N THR A 106 -4.36 -1.21 -0.70
CA THR A 106 -5.71 -1.61 -1.13
C THR A 106 -6.22 -0.55 -2.11
N THR A 107 -6.24 -0.85 -3.41
CA THR A 107 -7.06 -0.10 -4.35
C THR A 107 -8.52 -0.26 -3.95
N PRO A 108 -9.35 0.79 -4.04
CA PRO A 108 -10.79 0.64 -3.81
C PRO A 108 -11.34 -0.42 -4.78
N PRO A 109 -12.37 -1.20 -4.41
CA PRO A 109 -13.17 -1.87 -5.42
C PRO A 109 -13.65 -0.82 -6.43
N PRO A 110 -13.74 -1.15 -7.74
CA PRO A 110 -14.33 -0.23 -8.69
C PRO A 110 -15.65 0.26 -8.10
N PHE A 111 -15.81 1.58 -8.02
CA PHE A 111 -17.07 2.17 -7.58
C PHE A 111 -18.16 1.55 -8.47
N ASP A 112 -19.08 0.81 -7.85
CA ASP A 112 -20.35 0.50 -8.49
C ASP A 112 -21.08 1.85 -8.62
N ASP A 113 -20.78 2.61 -9.67
CA ASP A 113 -21.57 3.74 -10.16
C ASP A 113 -22.89 3.21 -10.75
N ALA A 114 -23.65 2.45 -9.97
CA ALA A 114 -24.85 1.76 -10.41
C ALA A 114 -25.92 1.70 -9.31
N PHE A 115 -26.20 2.82 -8.65
CA PHE A 115 -27.53 3.04 -8.07
C PHE A 115 -27.94 4.51 -8.24
N ASP A 116 -28.07 4.93 -9.49
CA ASP A 116 -29.10 5.89 -9.89
C ASP A 116 -30.34 5.09 -10.30
N VAL A 117 -31.29 4.88 -9.37
CA VAL A 117 -32.74 4.78 -9.64
C VAL A 117 -33.51 5.30 -8.43
#